data_AF-A0A3D3X5E2-F1
#
_entry.id   AF-A0A3D3X5E2-F1
#
_cell.length_a   1.000
_cell.length_b   1.000
_cell.length_c   1.000
_cell.angle_alpha   90.00
_cell.angle_beta   90.00
_cell.angle_gamma   90.00
#
_symmetry.space_group_name_H-M   'P 1'
#
loop_
_entity.id
_entity.type
_entity.pdbx_description
1 polymer ?
#
loop_
_entity_poly.entity_id
_entity_poly.type
_entity_poly.pdbx_seq_one_letter_code
_entity_poly.pdbx_strand_id
1 'polypeptide(L)'
;MDPASYVNRFCLFFRDGRIDSGWISGLQKNKLAIQPLQGKILYLAPNRLLFDWTSSEIKQAPALAELQRQWDQANQQKTEHDLETIHQLLEPGTSYTLDAIARDFLDEPEDECLKLSLMLSLRDDSRWFKRNRDLTYTPRNQEEIEQLEIQAQRVRKREALADQLQEWIQELEGPENDLERWKEESRSQWLEQLEQMLVQGHESPAWKELAPLLGWGQVMGYSEERRLKIWLKHAGRDVKPSRLIVLRAHGGHSFKNRNWMEVQDLVDPAFQELFRVPDSCSTFSIDGAKTRDFDDALTVYNWNTTSIQLAVHITDLSRLLLPGTPLFALAEQRISSIYTPDAVYPMLPEALSNNV
;
A
#
# COMPACT_ATOMS: atom_id res chain seq x y z
N MET A 1 43.99 -7.07 23.46
CA MET A 1 45.14 -7.28 22.57
C MET A 1 46.00 -6.03 22.58
N ASP A 2 47.32 -6.20 22.42
CA ASP A 2 48.26 -5.09 22.24
C ASP A 2 48.02 -4.42 20.87
N PRO A 3 47.71 -3.12 20.77
CA PRO A 3 47.52 -2.43 19.50
C PRO A 3 48.70 -2.59 18.53
N ALA A 4 49.91 -2.87 19.02
CA ALA A 4 51.10 -3.05 18.19
C ALA A 4 51.04 -4.32 17.33
N SER A 5 50.29 -5.35 17.74
CA SER A 5 50.15 -6.60 16.96
C SER A 5 49.40 -6.40 15.64
N TYR A 6 48.72 -5.26 15.49
CA TYR A 6 47.92 -4.94 14.31
C TYR A 6 48.70 -4.24 13.19
N VAL A 7 49.91 -3.75 13.48
CA VAL A 7 50.72 -3.04 12.50
C VAL A 7 51.15 -3.99 11.39
N ASN A 8 51.10 -3.51 10.15
CA ASN A 8 51.33 -4.30 8.93
C ASN A 8 50.28 -5.39 8.67
N ARG A 9 49.03 -5.17 9.11
CA ARG A 9 47.87 -5.99 8.76
C ARG A 9 46.90 -5.22 7.88
N PHE A 10 46.13 -5.94 7.08
CA PHE A 10 44.95 -5.41 6.42
C PHE A 10 43.76 -5.45 7.38
N CYS A 11 42.76 -4.60 7.16
CA CYS A 11 41.57 -4.57 8.00
C CYS A 11 40.34 -4.08 7.27
N LEU A 12 39.17 -4.49 7.79
CA LEU A 12 37.87 -3.93 7.47
C LEU A 12 37.35 -3.12 8.64
N PHE A 13 36.69 -2.00 8.35
CA PHE A 13 36.09 -1.13 9.35
C PHE A 13 34.83 -0.45 8.79
N PHE A 14 34.00 0.09 9.68
CA PHE A 14 32.84 0.91 9.27
C PHE A 14 33.23 2.37 9.05
N ARG A 15 32.79 2.93 7.94
CA ARG A 15 32.90 4.35 7.59
C ARG A 15 31.64 4.80 6.85
N ASP A 16 31.02 5.87 7.33
CA ASP A 16 29.83 6.49 6.71
C ASP A 16 28.69 5.50 6.39
N GLY A 17 28.47 4.54 7.29
CA GLY A 17 27.43 3.51 7.14
C GLY A 17 27.80 2.35 6.20
N ARG A 18 29.01 2.33 5.62
CA ARG A 18 29.51 1.29 4.72
C ARG A 18 30.75 0.60 5.30
N ILE A 19 31.08 -0.58 4.77
CA ILE A 19 32.38 -1.20 5.02
C ILE A 19 33.40 -0.52 4.11
N ASP A 20 34.56 -0.23 4.67
CA ASP A 20 35.73 0.19 3.93
C ASP A 20 36.90 -0.74 4.33
N SER A 21 37.89 -0.85 3.45
CA SER A 21 39.08 -1.68 3.66
C SER A 21 40.33 -0.80 3.71
N GLY A 22 41.34 -1.22 4.48
CA GLY A 22 42.55 -0.43 4.65
C GLY A 22 43.74 -1.20 5.17
N TRP A 23 44.92 -0.60 5.00
CA TRP A 23 46.19 -1.08 5.50
C TRP A 23 46.57 -0.38 6.80
N ILE A 24 46.92 -1.14 7.84
CA ILE A 24 47.35 -0.60 9.12
C ILE A 24 48.84 -0.26 9.04
N SER A 25 49.11 1.00 8.68
CA SER A 25 50.45 1.54 8.46
C SER A 25 51.27 1.79 9.73
N GLY A 26 50.62 1.91 10.89
CA GLY A 26 51.29 2.20 12.15
C GLY A 26 50.34 2.53 13.30
N LEU A 27 50.90 3.09 14.37
CA LEU A 27 50.17 3.48 15.58
C LEU A 27 50.42 4.94 15.92
N GLN A 28 49.37 5.62 16.39
CA GLN A 28 49.46 6.95 16.98
C GLN A 28 48.55 7.05 18.19
N LYS A 29 49.11 7.29 19.38
CA LYS A 29 48.35 7.47 20.64
C LYS A 29 47.33 6.32 20.88
N ASN A 30 47.77 5.06 20.77
CA ASN A 30 46.94 3.84 20.86
C ASN A 30 45.83 3.68 19.80
N LYS A 31 45.83 4.49 18.75
CA LYS A 31 44.96 4.32 17.58
C LYS A 31 45.75 3.78 16.39
N LEU A 32 45.12 2.89 15.65
CA LEU A 32 45.62 2.33 14.39
C LEU A 32 45.56 3.39 13.31
N ALA A 33 46.70 3.65 12.66
CA ALA A 33 46.80 4.53 11.49
C ALA A 33 46.48 3.71 10.23
N ILE A 34 45.22 3.79 9.79
CA ILE A 34 44.67 3.00 8.69
C ILE A 34 44.69 3.82 7.40
N GLN A 35 45.38 3.32 6.39
CA GLN A 35 45.38 3.88 5.04
C GLN A 35 44.33 3.15 4.19
N PRO A 36 43.17 3.77 3.92
CA PRO A 36 42.16 3.17 3.04
C PRO A 36 42.65 3.10 1.59
N LEU A 37 41.99 2.27 0.77
CA LEU A 37 42.23 2.21 -0.68
C LEU A 37 42.06 3.60 -1.34
N GLN A 38 41.09 4.37 -0.85
CA GLN A 38 40.83 5.74 -1.31
C GLN A 38 40.66 6.69 -0.12
N GLY A 39 41.44 7.79 -0.14
CA GLY A 39 41.32 8.88 0.82
C GLY A 39 42.52 9.02 1.77
N LYS A 40 42.32 9.79 2.84
CA LYS A 40 43.35 10.12 3.83
C LYS A 40 43.43 9.06 4.93
N ILE A 41 44.58 8.99 5.62
CA ILE A 41 44.79 8.11 6.77
C ILE A 41 43.77 8.41 7.87
N LEU A 42 43.20 7.35 8.43
CA LEU A 42 42.23 7.36 9.52
C LEU A 42 42.87 6.83 10.80
N TYR A 43 42.40 7.32 11.95
CA TYR A 43 42.88 6.88 13.26
C TYR A 43 41.74 6.22 14.04
N LEU A 44 41.72 4.88 14.06
CA LEU A 44 40.67 4.09 14.69
C LEU A 44 41.20 3.30 15.89
N ALA A 45 40.35 3.09 16.90
CA ALA A 45 40.66 2.16 17.98
C ALA A 45 40.51 0.70 17.48
N PRO A 46 41.31 -0.26 17.98
CA PRO A 46 41.27 -1.66 17.50
C PRO A 46 39.88 -2.32 17.58
N ASN A 47 39.06 -1.97 18.57
CA ASN A 47 37.69 -2.47 18.71
C ASN A 47 36.70 -1.98 17.63
N ARG A 48 37.14 -1.10 16.72
CA ARG A 48 36.35 -0.62 15.57
C ARG A 48 36.62 -1.45 14.31
N LEU A 49 37.59 -2.36 14.35
CA LEU A 49 37.84 -3.30 13.26
C LEU A 49 36.75 -4.38 13.25
N LEU A 50 36.37 -4.79 12.05
CA LEU A 50 35.39 -5.85 11.81
C LEU A 50 36.05 -7.19 11.52
N PHE A 51 37.22 -7.12 10.89
CA PHE A 51 38.05 -8.24 10.47
C PHE A 51 39.43 -7.67 10.16
N ASP A 52 40.49 -8.45 10.38
CA ASP A 52 41.86 -8.07 10.06
C ASP A 52 42.66 -9.31 9.71
N TRP A 53 43.57 -9.17 8.75
CA TRP A 53 44.32 -10.29 8.22
C TRP A 53 45.72 -9.91 7.77
N THR A 54 46.58 -10.92 7.60
CA THR A 54 47.96 -10.75 7.14
C THR A 54 48.14 -11.26 5.72
N SER A 55 49.13 -10.70 5.03
CA SER A 55 49.65 -11.26 3.78
C SER A 55 51.14 -11.57 3.97
N SER A 56 51.57 -12.75 3.51
CA SER A 56 52.94 -13.25 3.61
C SER A 56 53.96 -12.42 2.80
N GLU A 57 53.50 -11.57 1.87
CA GLU A 57 54.35 -10.92 0.87
C GLU A 57 54.74 -9.45 1.15
N ILE A 58 54.44 -8.86 2.31
CA ILE A 58 54.51 -7.39 2.44
C ILE A 58 55.50 -6.90 3.49
N LYS A 59 56.68 -6.50 3.02
CA LYS A 59 57.54 -5.48 3.65
C LYS A 59 57.47 -4.20 2.80
N GLN A 60 56.46 -3.37 3.08
CA GLN A 60 56.26 -2.00 2.57
C GLN A 60 56.69 -1.71 1.11
N ALA A 61 55.84 -2.13 0.15
CA ALA A 61 55.55 -1.53 -1.17
C ALA A 61 55.22 -2.67 -2.16
N PRO A 62 53.95 -3.11 -2.30
CA PRO A 62 52.78 -2.26 -2.51
C PRO A 62 51.53 -2.72 -1.72
N ALA A 63 51.46 -2.40 -0.42
CA ALA A 63 50.38 -2.87 0.46
C ALA A 63 48.97 -2.58 -0.06
N LEU A 64 48.74 -1.39 -0.64
CA LEU A 64 47.42 -1.03 -1.16
C LEU A 64 47.02 -1.77 -2.44
N ALA A 65 47.98 -2.09 -3.32
CA ALA A 65 47.68 -2.86 -4.52
C ALA A 65 47.30 -4.30 -4.17
N GLU A 66 48.01 -4.87 -3.19
CA GLU A 66 47.69 -6.21 -2.69
C GLU A 66 46.37 -6.24 -1.91
N LEU A 67 46.08 -5.20 -1.11
CA LEU A 67 44.77 -5.03 -0.47
C LEU A 67 43.65 -5.01 -1.51
N GLN A 68 43.79 -4.24 -2.60
CA GLN A 68 42.80 -4.17 -3.67
C GLN A 68 42.61 -5.55 -4.32
N ARG A 69 43.70 -6.23 -4.65
CA ARG A 69 43.67 -7.57 -5.26
C ARG A 69 42.93 -8.57 -4.39
N GLN A 70 43.27 -8.66 -3.10
CA GLN A 70 42.62 -9.60 -2.16
C GLN A 70 41.17 -9.21 -1.89
N TRP A 71 40.86 -7.91 -1.82
CA TRP A 71 39.49 -7.42 -1.66
C TRP A 71 38.60 -7.77 -2.84
N ASP A 72 39.10 -7.60 -4.07
CA ASP A 72 38.36 -7.94 -5.28
C ASP A 72 38.18 -9.45 -5.40
N GLN A 73 39.24 -10.22 -5.12
CA GLN A 73 39.19 -11.69 -5.09
C GLN A 73 38.15 -12.19 -4.09
N ALA A 74 38.15 -11.68 -2.85
CA ALA A 74 37.17 -12.09 -1.85
C ALA A 74 35.74 -11.69 -2.22
N ASN A 75 35.54 -10.54 -2.86
CA ASN A 75 34.21 -10.13 -3.35
C ASN A 75 33.72 -10.99 -4.52
N GLN A 76 34.62 -11.54 -5.32
CA GLN A 76 34.28 -12.48 -6.38
C GLN A 76 33.92 -13.85 -5.80
N GLN A 77 34.69 -14.33 -4.81
CA GLN A 77 34.51 -15.65 -4.20
C GLN A 77 33.38 -15.73 -3.16
N LYS A 78 32.88 -14.60 -2.65
CA LYS A 78 31.85 -14.62 -1.59
C LYS A 78 30.57 -15.37 -1.97
N THR A 79 30.25 -15.47 -3.27
CA THR A 79 29.07 -16.19 -3.78
C THR A 79 29.28 -17.70 -3.86
N GLU A 80 30.50 -18.20 -3.65
CA GLU A 80 30.82 -19.64 -3.67
C GLU A 80 30.43 -20.34 -2.36
N HIS A 81 30.22 -19.58 -1.28
CA HIS A 81 29.81 -20.12 0.03
C HIS A 81 28.31 -20.44 0.05
N ASP A 82 27.98 -21.72 0.14
CA ASP A 82 26.61 -22.18 0.35
C ASP A 82 26.20 -22.01 1.83
N LEU A 83 25.70 -20.81 2.15
CA LEU A 83 25.26 -20.47 3.50
C LEU A 83 24.09 -21.32 4.00
N GLU A 84 23.25 -21.85 3.11
CA GLU A 84 22.15 -22.74 3.49
C GLU A 84 22.71 -24.07 3.99
N THR A 85 23.65 -24.67 3.26
CA THR A 85 24.29 -25.91 3.68
C THR A 85 25.09 -25.72 4.98
N ILE A 86 25.84 -24.62 5.11
CA ILE A 86 26.57 -24.28 6.35
C ILE A 86 25.59 -24.12 7.52
N HIS A 87 24.47 -23.43 7.29
CA HIS A 87 23.42 -23.22 8.30
C HIS A 87 22.79 -24.54 8.78
N GLN A 88 22.48 -25.45 7.86
CA GLN A 88 21.87 -26.75 8.18
C GLN A 88 22.78 -27.68 8.99
N LEU A 89 24.10 -27.52 8.85
CA LEU A 89 25.11 -28.33 9.53
C LEU A 89 25.52 -27.79 10.90
N LEU A 90 25.17 -26.54 11.22
CA LEU A 90 25.46 -25.90 12.50
C LEU A 90 24.26 -25.97 13.46
N GLU A 91 24.53 -25.98 14.78
CA GLU A 91 23.47 -26.04 15.78
C GLU A 91 22.74 -24.68 15.90
N PRO A 92 21.41 -24.65 15.74
CA PRO A 92 20.63 -23.42 15.89
C PRO A 92 20.77 -22.82 17.30
N GLY A 93 20.94 -21.50 17.37
CA GLY A 93 21.09 -20.78 18.64
C GLY A 93 22.49 -20.82 19.25
N THR A 94 23.39 -21.69 18.76
CA THR A 94 24.80 -21.70 19.14
C THR A 94 25.54 -20.57 18.43
N SER A 95 26.47 -19.92 19.15
CA SER A 95 27.27 -18.82 18.60
C SER A 95 28.63 -19.32 18.11
N TYR A 96 28.95 -19.04 16.85
CA TYR A 96 30.19 -19.49 16.20
C TYR A 96 31.07 -18.30 15.85
N THR A 97 32.38 -18.43 16.05
CA THR A 97 33.35 -17.46 15.51
C THR A 97 33.53 -17.69 14.02
N LEU A 98 33.97 -16.66 13.29
CA LEU A 98 34.33 -16.82 11.88
C LEU A 98 35.36 -17.94 11.69
N ASP A 99 36.37 -18.04 12.57
CA ASP A 99 37.39 -19.09 12.49
C ASP A 99 36.82 -20.50 12.72
N ALA A 100 35.77 -20.65 13.54
CA ALA A 100 35.12 -21.94 13.74
C ALA A 100 34.39 -22.38 12.46
N ILE A 101 33.59 -21.48 11.88
CA ILE A 101 32.91 -21.74 10.61
C ILE A 101 33.94 -21.99 9.49
N ALA A 102 34.99 -21.18 9.42
CA ALA A 102 36.05 -21.35 8.44
C ALA A 102 36.69 -22.74 8.53
N ARG A 103 37.02 -23.21 9.73
CA ARG A 103 37.64 -24.52 9.97
C ARG A 103 36.79 -25.68 9.47
N ASP A 104 35.48 -25.61 9.66
CA ASP A 104 34.58 -26.72 9.37
C ASP A 104 34.12 -26.72 7.90
N PHE A 105 34.15 -25.56 7.21
CA PHE A 105 33.52 -25.41 5.90
C PHE A 105 34.40 -24.84 4.78
N LEU A 106 35.62 -24.36 5.07
CA LEU A 106 36.57 -23.97 4.02
C LEU A 106 37.60 -25.08 3.78
N ASP A 107 37.94 -25.32 2.51
CA ASP A 107 38.99 -26.26 2.14
C ASP A 107 40.36 -25.86 2.71
N GLU A 108 40.65 -24.55 2.70
CA GLU A 108 41.87 -23.96 3.26
C GLU A 108 41.51 -22.94 4.35
N PRO A 109 41.23 -23.41 5.59
CA PRO A 109 40.73 -22.56 6.66
C PRO A 109 41.78 -21.60 7.23
N GLU A 110 43.03 -21.68 6.81
CA GLU A 110 44.08 -20.72 7.17
C GLU A 110 44.28 -19.66 6.08
N ASP A 111 43.63 -19.79 4.91
CA ASP A 111 43.63 -18.77 3.87
C ASP A 111 42.75 -17.58 4.30
N GLU A 112 43.41 -16.46 4.55
CA GLU A 112 42.78 -15.22 4.99
C GLU A 112 41.83 -14.60 3.94
N CYS A 113 42.10 -14.81 2.64
CA CYS A 113 41.25 -14.34 1.55
C CYS A 113 39.95 -15.16 1.48
N LEU A 114 40.04 -16.48 1.69
CA LEU A 114 38.85 -17.33 1.80
C LEU A 114 38.03 -16.96 3.05
N LYS A 115 38.67 -16.76 4.21
CA LYS A 115 37.96 -16.26 5.42
C LYS A 115 37.27 -14.91 5.19
N LEU A 116 37.96 -13.98 4.51
CA LEU A 116 37.41 -12.68 4.14
C LEU A 116 36.16 -12.87 3.27
N SER A 117 36.21 -13.73 2.25
CA SER A 117 35.08 -14.01 1.37
C SER A 117 33.88 -14.63 2.11
N LEU A 118 34.12 -15.57 3.04
CA LEU A 118 33.09 -16.17 3.88
C LEU A 118 32.42 -15.13 4.78
N MET A 119 33.20 -14.24 5.39
CA MET A 119 32.67 -13.18 6.23
C MET A 119 31.88 -12.12 5.45
N LEU A 120 32.27 -11.83 4.21
CA LEU A 120 31.47 -11.00 3.30
C LEU A 120 30.14 -11.70 2.97
N SER A 121 30.17 -13.00 2.68
CA SER A 121 28.97 -13.80 2.39
C SER A 121 27.97 -13.80 3.56
N LEU A 122 28.43 -14.18 4.77
CA LEU A 122 27.65 -14.18 6.02
C LEU A 122 27.01 -12.83 6.37
N ARG A 123 27.56 -11.74 5.81
CA ARG A 123 27.08 -10.39 6.06
C ARG A 123 26.10 -9.93 4.98
N ASP A 124 26.39 -10.19 3.72
CA ASP A 124 25.57 -9.76 2.60
C ASP A 124 24.24 -10.51 2.60
N ASP A 125 24.23 -11.78 3.01
CA ASP A 125 23.01 -12.55 3.23
C ASP A 125 22.78 -12.85 4.73
N SER A 126 22.03 -11.95 5.36
CA SER A 126 21.63 -12.07 6.77
C SER A 126 20.44 -13.02 7.02
N ARG A 127 19.93 -13.70 5.97
CA ARG A 127 18.81 -14.65 6.06
C ARG A 127 19.15 -15.83 6.97
N TRP A 128 20.36 -16.35 6.85
CA TRP A 128 20.76 -17.60 7.51
C TRP A 128 21.40 -17.37 8.88
N PHE A 129 22.15 -16.27 9.02
CA PHE A 129 22.93 -15.99 10.22
C PHE A 129 22.61 -14.62 10.81
N LYS A 130 22.49 -14.59 12.13
CA LYS A 130 22.48 -13.36 12.91
C LYS A 130 23.90 -13.00 13.31
N ARG A 131 24.37 -11.81 12.93
CA ARG A 131 25.64 -11.26 13.41
C ARG A 131 25.50 -10.65 14.81
N ASN A 132 26.33 -11.08 15.74
CA ASN A 132 26.34 -10.63 17.13
C ASN A 132 27.34 -9.47 17.35
N ARG A 133 27.22 -8.79 18.51
CA ARG A 133 28.06 -7.62 18.85
C ARG A 133 29.53 -7.97 19.09
N ASP A 134 29.79 -9.21 19.48
CA ASP A 134 31.12 -9.79 19.71
C ASP A 134 31.74 -10.39 18.44
N LEU A 135 31.21 -10.05 17.26
CA LEU A 135 31.67 -10.51 15.94
C LEU A 135 31.47 -12.01 15.68
N THR A 136 30.63 -12.67 16.47
CA THR A 136 30.20 -14.05 16.22
C THR A 136 28.93 -14.11 15.35
N TYR A 137 28.62 -15.30 14.85
CA TYR A 137 27.46 -15.59 14.02
C TYR A 137 26.63 -16.70 14.65
N THR A 138 25.33 -16.47 14.76
CA THR A 138 24.37 -17.48 15.26
C THR A 138 23.48 -17.93 14.12
N PRO A 139 23.42 -19.23 13.78
CA PRO A 139 22.45 -19.76 12.82
C PRO A 139 21.04 -19.44 13.30
N ARG A 140 20.22 -18.86 12.42
CA ARG A 140 18.83 -18.53 12.71
C ARG A 140 17.99 -19.79 12.84
N ASN A 141 16.93 -19.74 13.63
CA ASN A 141 15.98 -20.86 13.63
C ASN A 141 15.00 -20.75 12.44
N GLN A 142 14.23 -21.82 12.22
CA GLN A 142 13.27 -21.88 11.11
C GLN A 142 12.21 -20.78 11.19
N GLU A 143 11.71 -20.47 12.39
CA GLU A 143 10.71 -19.40 12.60
C GLU A 143 11.26 -18.02 12.21
N GLU A 144 12.51 -17.71 12.56
CA GLU A 144 13.17 -16.45 12.21
C GLU A 144 13.37 -16.33 10.68
N ILE A 145 13.78 -17.42 10.01
CA ILE A 145 13.95 -17.46 8.55
C ILE A 145 12.61 -17.25 7.85
N GLU A 146 11.56 -17.92 8.31
CA GLU A 146 10.19 -17.76 7.77
C GLU A 146 9.67 -16.33 7.96
N GLN A 147 9.93 -15.70 9.11
CA GLN A 147 9.57 -14.31 9.35
C GLN A 147 10.29 -13.34 8.40
N LEU A 148 11.59 -13.55 8.14
CA LEU A 148 12.36 -12.76 7.18
C LEU A 148 11.85 -12.94 5.75
N GLU A 149 11.49 -14.16 5.36
CA GLU A 149 10.91 -14.46 4.05
C GLU A 149 9.55 -13.76 3.88
N ILE A 150 8.67 -13.84 4.88
CA ILE A 150 7.38 -13.12 4.89
C ILE A 150 7.61 -11.61 4.75
N GLN A 151 8.59 -11.06 5.47
CA GLN A 151 8.91 -9.64 5.40
C GLN A 151 9.46 -9.26 4.02
N ALA A 152 10.37 -10.05 3.45
CA ALA A 152 10.92 -9.83 2.11
C ALA A 152 9.82 -9.91 1.04
N GLN A 153 8.90 -10.87 1.14
CA GLN A 153 7.75 -10.97 0.23
C GLN A 153 6.82 -9.75 0.34
N ARG A 154 6.59 -9.22 1.54
CA ARG A 154 5.81 -7.98 1.73
C ARG A 154 6.48 -6.78 1.06
N VAL A 155 7.81 -6.66 1.19
CA VAL A 155 8.59 -5.59 0.53
C VAL A 155 8.49 -5.73 -0.99
N ARG A 156 8.75 -6.93 -1.55
CA ARG A 156 8.65 -7.19 -3.00
C ARG A 156 7.26 -6.90 -3.55
N LYS A 157 6.20 -7.32 -2.86
CA LYS A 157 4.81 -7.02 -3.26
C LYS A 157 4.53 -5.52 -3.28
N ARG A 158 5.05 -4.79 -2.29
CA ARG A 158 4.88 -3.34 -2.17
C ARG A 158 5.65 -2.59 -3.28
N GLU A 159 6.86 -3.04 -3.60
CA GLU A 159 7.67 -2.50 -4.70
C GLU A 159 7.00 -2.75 -6.06
N ALA A 160 6.57 -3.99 -6.33
CA ALA A 160 5.85 -4.34 -7.55
C ALA A 160 4.56 -3.53 -7.73
N LEU A 161 3.81 -3.32 -6.64
CA LEU A 161 2.63 -2.44 -6.66
C LEU A 161 3.03 -1.00 -6.99
N ALA A 162 4.09 -0.46 -6.37
CA ALA A 162 4.54 0.90 -6.65
C ALA A 162 4.93 1.09 -8.12
N ASP A 163 5.66 0.13 -8.70
CA ASP A 163 6.06 0.14 -10.11
C ASP A 163 4.85 0.10 -11.04
N GLN A 164 3.89 -0.78 -10.74
CA GLN A 164 2.64 -0.89 -11.50
C GLN A 164 1.80 0.40 -11.44
N LEU A 165 1.69 1.03 -10.26
CA LEU A 165 0.99 2.30 -10.12
C LEU A 165 1.68 3.41 -10.91
N GLN A 166 3.01 3.44 -10.90
CA GLN A 166 3.78 4.43 -11.64
C GLN A 166 3.56 4.30 -13.16
N GLU A 167 3.49 3.07 -13.68
CA GLU A 167 3.14 2.78 -15.08
C GLU A 167 1.74 3.32 -15.41
N TRP A 168 0.74 3.00 -14.59
CA TRP A 168 -0.64 3.47 -14.81
C TRP A 168 -0.77 5.00 -14.74
N ILE A 169 -0.03 5.65 -13.85
CA ILE A 169 -0.01 7.12 -13.76
C ILE A 169 0.61 7.73 -15.02
N GLN A 170 1.72 7.15 -15.52
CA GLN A 170 2.32 7.60 -16.78
C GLN A 170 1.36 7.46 -17.96
N GLU A 171 0.55 6.39 -18.00
CA GLU A 171 -0.49 6.22 -19.02
C GLU A 171 -1.58 7.29 -18.90
N LEU A 172 -2.05 7.61 -17.69
CA LEU A 172 -3.09 8.65 -17.47
C LEU A 172 -2.61 10.07 -17.75
N GLU A 173 -1.33 10.34 -17.49
CA GLU A 173 -0.71 11.66 -17.74
C GLU A 173 -0.18 11.78 -19.19
N GLY A 174 -0.23 10.69 -19.95
CA GLY A 174 0.15 10.63 -21.35
C GLY A 174 -0.89 11.23 -22.31
N PRO A 175 -0.54 11.36 -23.60
CA PRO A 175 -1.44 11.89 -24.63
C PRO A 175 -2.47 10.86 -25.14
N GLU A 176 -2.26 9.56 -24.92
CA GLU A 176 -3.17 8.49 -25.32
C GLU A 176 -4.32 8.36 -24.31
N ASN A 177 -5.53 8.15 -24.81
CA ASN A 177 -6.70 7.94 -23.97
C ASN A 177 -7.53 6.76 -24.49
N ASP A 178 -7.02 5.54 -24.31
CA ASP A 178 -7.77 4.31 -24.56
C ASP A 178 -8.60 3.95 -23.32
N LEU A 179 -9.86 4.38 -23.33
CA LEU A 179 -10.81 4.17 -22.24
C LEU A 179 -11.16 2.68 -22.01
N GLU A 180 -11.01 1.82 -23.02
CA GLU A 180 -11.34 0.39 -22.85
C GLU A 180 -10.33 -0.31 -21.94
N ARG A 181 -9.05 0.10 -21.97
CA ARG A 181 -8.01 -0.45 -21.09
C ARG A 181 -8.33 -0.21 -19.61
N TRP A 182 -8.99 0.90 -19.29
CA TRP A 182 -9.37 1.28 -17.93
C TRP A 182 -10.57 0.50 -17.38
N LYS A 183 -11.22 -0.35 -18.20
CA LYS A 183 -12.26 -1.29 -17.76
C LYS A 183 -11.71 -2.62 -17.28
N GLU A 184 -10.42 -2.90 -17.46
CA GLU A 184 -9.76 -4.07 -16.87
C GLU A 184 -9.99 -4.09 -15.35
N GLU A 185 -10.21 -5.28 -14.79
CA GLU A 185 -10.59 -5.45 -13.38
C GLU A 185 -9.58 -4.80 -12.41
N SER A 186 -8.28 -5.03 -12.65
CA SER A 186 -7.18 -4.49 -11.83
C SER A 186 -7.18 -2.95 -11.80
N ARG A 187 -7.27 -2.32 -12.96
CA ARG A 187 -7.34 -0.86 -13.11
C ARG A 187 -8.64 -0.30 -12.54
N SER A 188 -9.76 -0.98 -12.77
CA SER A 188 -11.06 -0.57 -12.23
C SER A 188 -11.07 -0.56 -10.70
N GLN A 189 -10.48 -1.58 -10.06
CA GLN A 189 -10.32 -1.63 -8.61
C GLN A 189 -9.45 -0.47 -8.10
N TRP A 190 -8.36 -0.16 -8.80
CA TRP A 190 -7.53 0.99 -8.45
C TRP A 190 -8.26 2.33 -8.58
N LEU A 191 -9.01 2.54 -9.67
CA LEU A 191 -9.82 3.74 -9.86
C LEU A 191 -10.89 3.89 -8.76
N GLU A 192 -11.46 2.78 -8.27
CA GLU A 192 -12.36 2.80 -7.11
C GLU A 192 -11.64 3.26 -5.83
N GLN A 193 -10.40 2.82 -5.60
CA GLN A 193 -9.59 3.29 -4.49
C GLN A 193 -9.30 4.80 -4.60
N LEU A 194 -9.02 5.31 -5.81
CA LEU A 194 -8.83 6.75 -6.04
C LEU A 194 -10.12 7.56 -5.76
N GLU A 195 -11.28 7.04 -6.16
CA GLU A 195 -12.58 7.66 -5.84
C GLU A 195 -12.84 7.66 -4.33
N GLN A 196 -12.54 6.55 -3.63
CA GLN A 196 -12.63 6.49 -2.17
C GLN A 196 -11.71 7.51 -1.49
N MET A 197 -10.49 7.69 -1.99
CA MET A 197 -9.59 8.74 -1.51
C MET A 197 -10.20 10.13 -1.70
N LEU A 198 -10.78 10.44 -2.85
CA LEU A 198 -11.44 11.74 -3.08
C LEU A 198 -12.61 11.99 -2.12
N VAL A 199 -13.41 10.96 -1.86
CA VAL A 199 -14.63 11.07 -1.05
C VAL A 199 -14.29 11.14 0.43
N GLN A 200 -13.50 10.20 0.94
CA GLN A 200 -13.22 10.09 2.38
C GLN A 200 -11.98 10.88 2.81
N GLY A 201 -11.22 11.42 1.86
CA GLY A 201 -9.97 12.13 2.12
C GLY A 201 -8.89 11.21 2.72
N HIS A 202 -8.10 11.77 3.63
CA HIS A 202 -6.98 11.06 4.26
C HIS A 202 -7.37 10.00 5.28
N GLU A 203 -8.64 9.99 5.71
CA GLU A 203 -9.17 8.96 6.61
C GLU A 203 -9.44 7.64 5.88
N SER A 204 -9.45 7.64 4.55
CA SER A 204 -9.76 6.45 3.76
C SER A 204 -8.70 5.35 3.94
N PRO A 205 -9.09 4.06 3.97
CA PRO A 205 -8.14 2.95 3.96
C PRO A 205 -7.21 3.01 2.74
N ALA A 206 -7.76 3.37 1.58
CA ALA A 206 -7.01 3.53 0.33
C ALA A 206 -5.92 4.61 0.43
N TRP A 207 -6.17 5.72 1.14
CA TRP A 207 -5.16 6.77 1.34
C TRP A 207 -3.98 6.25 2.15
N LYS A 208 -4.24 5.53 3.25
CA LYS A 208 -3.18 4.97 4.11
C LYS A 208 -2.28 3.99 3.38
N GLU A 209 -2.84 3.25 2.42
CA GLU A 209 -2.11 2.29 1.60
C GLU A 209 -1.33 2.97 0.45
N LEU A 210 -2.01 3.80 -0.34
CA LEU A 210 -1.50 4.32 -1.61
C LEU A 210 -0.71 5.62 -1.47
N ALA A 211 -1.07 6.53 -0.56
CA ALA A 211 -0.40 7.83 -0.44
C ALA A 211 1.12 7.71 -0.26
N PRO A 212 1.66 6.79 0.56
CA PRO A 212 3.11 6.62 0.67
C PRO A 212 3.77 6.09 -0.61
N LEU A 213 3.06 5.31 -1.42
CA LEU A 213 3.56 4.82 -2.72
C LEU A 213 3.61 5.94 -3.75
N LEU A 214 2.68 6.89 -3.67
CA LEU A 214 2.59 8.07 -4.54
C LEU A 214 3.51 9.22 -4.10
N GLY A 215 4.26 9.05 -3.00
CA GLY A 215 5.07 10.11 -2.40
C GLY A 215 4.26 11.26 -1.79
N TRP A 216 3.02 11.00 -1.39
CA TRP A 216 2.12 11.98 -0.77
C TRP A 216 2.24 11.96 0.76
N GLY A 217 1.88 13.09 1.38
CA GLY A 217 1.89 13.27 2.82
C GLY A 217 0.73 12.56 3.55
N GLN A 218 0.66 12.74 4.87
CA GLN A 218 -0.40 12.14 5.69
C GLN A 218 -1.78 12.76 5.44
N VAL A 219 -1.83 14.02 5.02
CA VAL A 219 -3.08 14.77 4.79
C VAL A 219 -3.24 15.05 3.31
N MET A 220 -4.47 14.89 2.81
CA MET A 220 -4.83 15.27 1.45
C MET A 220 -4.96 16.79 1.36
N GLY A 221 -4.12 17.41 0.53
CA GLY A 221 -4.20 18.81 0.16
C GLY A 221 -4.93 19.04 -1.17
N TYR A 222 -4.91 20.30 -1.60
CA TYR A 222 -5.52 20.71 -2.88
C TYR A 222 -4.83 20.08 -4.09
N SER A 223 -3.51 19.92 -4.05
CA SER A 223 -2.73 19.33 -5.15
C SER A 223 -3.11 17.87 -5.39
N GLU A 224 -3.24 17.09 -4.33
CA GLU A 224 -3.55 15.66 -4.41
C GLU A 224 -5.01 15.47 -4.85
N GLU A 225 -5.95 16.24 -4.29
CA GLU A 225 -7.35 16.22 -4.72
C GLU A 225 -7.48 16.57 -6.21
N ARG A 226 -6.74 17.58 -6.69
CA ARG A 226 -6.74 17.98 -8.10
C ARG A 226 -6.19 16.86 -9.01
N ARG A 227 -5.10 16.20 -8.62
CA ARG A 227 -4.52 15.09 -9.40
C ARG A 227 -5.48 13.92 -9.50
N LEU A 228 -6.08 13.50 -8.39
CA LEU A 228 -7.06 12.42 -8.38
C LEU A 228 -8.24 12.69 -9.32
N LYS A 229 -8.76 13.92 -9.34
CA LYS A 229 -9.83 14.31 -10.27
C LYS A 229 -9.37 14.24 -11.73
N ILE A 230 -8.16 14.69 -12.03
CA ILE A 230 -7.59 14.64 -13.38
C ILE A 230 -7.46 13.19 -13.82
N TRP A 231 -6.84 12.33 -13.01
CA TRP A 231 -6.65 10.90 -13.29
C TRP A 231 -7.98 10.18 -13.53
N LEU A 232 -8.96 10.35 -12.63
CA LEU A 232 -10.29 9.77 -12.82
C LEU A 232 -10.98 10.26 -14.09
N LYS A 233 -10.84 11.55 -14.43
CA LYS A 233 -11.39 12.12 -15.66
C LYS A 233 -10.74 11.50 -16.90
N HIS A 234 -9.42 11.35 -16.91
CA HIS A 234 -8.71 10.70 -18.02
C HIS A 234 -9.15 9.23 -18.16
N ALA A 235 -9.38 8.53 -17.07
CA ALA A 235 -9.93 7.17 -17.06
C ALA A 235 -11.45 7.08 -17.40
N GLY A 236 -12.10 8.18 -17.78
CA GLY A 236 -13.53 8.19 -18.12
C GLY A 236 -14.49 8.17 -16.92
N ARG A 237 -13.98 8.34 -15.69
CA ARG A 237 -14.73 8.35 -14.43
C ARG A 237 -14.80 9.75 -13.81
N ASP A 238 -15.15 10.76 -14.61
CA ASP A 238 -15.18 12.16 -14.15
C ASP A 238 -16.07 12.35 -12.90
N VAL A 239 -15.52 13.06 -11.90
CA VAL A 239 -16.19 13.35 -10.63
C VAL A 239 -16.44 14.85 -10.52
N LYS A 240 -17.64 15.25 -10.95
CA LYS A 240 -18.10 16.65 -10.86
C LYS A 240 -18.13 17.16 -9.41
N PRO A 241 -17.96 18.47 -9.17
CA PRO A 241 -18.02 19.05 -7.83
C PRO A 241 -19.33 18.77 -7.08
N SER A 242 -20.47 18.88 -7.76
CA SER A 242 -21.81 18.56 -7.24
C SER A 242 -21.88 17.11 -6.76
N ARG A 243 -21.43 16.16 -7.59
CA ARG A 243 -21.31 14.75 -7.23
C ARG A 243 -20.41 14.54 -6.02
N LEU A 244 -19.23 15.17 -5.99
CA LEU A 244 -18.29 15.00 -4.89
C LEU A 244 -18.87 15.46 -3.53
N ILE A 245 -19.59 16.59 -3.52
CA ILE A 245 -20.26 17.09 -2.31
C ILE A 245 -21.27 16.06 -1.79
N VAL A 246 -22.09 15.49 -2.69
CA VAL A 246 -23.07 14.48 -2.34
C VAL A 246 -22.41 13.19 -1.84
N LEU A 247 -21.37 12.71 -2.53
CA LEU A 247 -20.63 11.52 -2.11
C LEU A 247 -19.99 11.71 -0.72
N ARG A 248 -19.46 12.91 -0.43
CA ARG A 248 -18.89 13.27 0.88
C ARG A 248 -19.93 13.33 1.99
N ALA A 249 -21.11 13.86 1.70
CA ALA A 249 -22.19 13.99 2.69
C ALA A 249 -22.86 12.65 3.01
N HIS A 250 -23.02 11.75 2.03
CA HIS A 250 -23.83 10.52 2.17
C HIS A 250 -23.03 9.21 2.00
N GLY A 251 -21.70 9.27 1.97
CA GLY A 251 -20.84 8.07 2.05
C GLY A 251 -20.60 7.31 0.74
N GLY A 252 -20.75 7.94 -0.42
CA GLY A 252 -20.28 7.37 -1.68
C GLY A 252 -21.01 6.13 -2.20
N HIS A 253 -22.16 5.75 -1.63
CA HIS A 253 -22.82 4.50 -1.99
C HIS A 253 -23.75 4.66 -3.21
N SER A 254 -23.32 4.17 -4.37
CA SER A 254 -24.27 3.81 -5.43
C SER A 254 -25.24 2.75 -4.90
N PHE A 255 -26.44 2.65 -5.49
CA PHE A 255 -27.27 1.48 -5.28
C PHE A 255 -26.50 0.28 -5.85
N LYS A 256 -25.79 -0.47 -5.00
CA LYS A 256 -25.27 -1.78 -5.41
C LYS A 256 -26.48 -2.57 -5.90
N ASN A 257 -26.39 -3.15 -7.11
CA ASN A 257 -27.44 -3.93 -7.76
C ASN A 257 -27.96 -5.02 -6.80
N ARG A 258 -28.93 -4.67 -5.96
CA ARG A 258 -29.81 -5.61 -5.31
C ARG A 258 -31.07 -5.66 -6.14
N ASN A 259 -31.64 -6.84 -6.26
CA ASN A 259 -32.94 -7.02 -6.86
C ASN A 259 -33.99 -6.45 -5.90
N TRP A 260 -34.12 -5.13 -5.85
CA TRP A 260 -35.07 -4.44 -4.95
C TRP A 260 -36.54 -4.75 -5.31
N MET A 261 -36.78 -5.41 -6.46
CA MET A 261 -38.08 -5.94 -6.88
C MET A 261 -38.54 -7.14 -6.04
N GLU A 262 -37.66 -7.81 -5.29
CA GLU A 262 -38.08 -8.91 -4.38
C GLU A 262 -38.89 -8.43 -3.17
N VAL A 263 -39.07 -7.11 -3.02
CA VAL A 263 -39.86 -6.49 -1.93
C VAL A 263 -41.32 -6.20 -2.37
N GLN A 264 -41.70 -6.47 -3.63
CA GLN A 264 -43.02 -6.12 -4.18
C GLN A 264 -44.21 -6.91 -3.62
N ASP A 265 -44.02 -8.04 -2.95
CA ASP A 265 -45.12 -8.93 -2.56
C ASP A 265 -45.65 -8.74 -1.12
N LEU A 266 -45.20 -7.71 -0.40
CA LEU A 266 -45.66 -7.44 0.96
C LEU A 266 -46.92 -6.56 0.95
N VAL A 267 -48.04 -7.15 0.54
CA VAL A 267 -49.36 -6.52 0.69
C VAL A 267 -49.79 -6.59 2.15
N ASP A 268 -50.12 -5.45 2.77
CA ASP A 268 -50.82 -5.44 4.06
C ASP A 268 -52.29 -5.87 3.84
N PRO A 269 -52.71 -7.04 4.30
CA PRO A 269 -54.08 -7.52 4.13
C PRO A 269 -55.12 -6.72 4.93
N ALA A 270 -54.70 -5.81 5.83
CA ALA A 270 -55.58 -4.99 6.64
C ALA A 270 -56.01 -3.67 5.97
N PHE A 271 -55.58 -3.39 4.74
CA PHE A 271 -55.94 -2.16 4.04
C PHE A 271 -57.45 -2.12 3.75
N GLN A 272 -58.18 -1.32 4.52
CA GLN A 272 -59.59 -1.01 4.26
C GLN A 272 -59.65 0.12 3.22
N GLU A 273 -60.52 -0.02 2.22
CA GLU A 273 -60.77 1.05 1.25
C GLU A 273 -61.28 2.30 1.96
N LEU A 274 -60.38 3.25 2.18
CA LEU A 274 -60.74 4.59 2.60
C LEU A 274 -61.19 5.38 1.37
N PHE A 275 -62.34 6.06 1.52
CA PHE A 275 -62.88 7.11 0.66
C PHE A 275 -62.51 7.03 -0.84
N ARG A 276 -63.42 6.52 -1.68
CA ARG A 276 -63.26 6.57 -3.14
C ARG A 276 -63.85 7.84 -3.73
N VAL A 277 -63.03 8.54 -4.52
CA VAL A 277 -63.48 9.61 -5.42
C VAL A 277 -64.31 8.98 -6.56
N PRO A 278 -65.38 9.62 -7.05
CA PRO A 278 -66.16 9.08 -8.15
C PRO A 278 -65.30 8.88 -9.42
N ASP A 279 -65.43 7.73 -10.07
CA ASP A 279 -64.67 7.38 -11.29
C ASP A 279 -64.86 8.36 -12.46
N SER A 280 -65.92 9.18 -12.42
CA SER A 280 -66.20 10.22 -13.41
C SER A 280 -65.36 11.50 -13.25
N CYS A 281 -64.64 11.65 -12.13
CA CYS A 281 -63.84 12.84 -11.86
C CYS A 281 -62.41 12.68 -12.39
N SER A 282 -61.87 13.73 -13.01
CA SER A 282 -60.50 13.71 -13.52
C SER A 282 -59.49 13.93 -12.41
N THR A 283 -58.43 13.10 -12.40
CA THR A 283 -57.27 13.24 -11.53
C THR A 283 -56.08 13.74 -12.34
N PHE A 284 -55.34 14.68 -11.78
CA PHE A 284 -54.17 15.28 -12.44
C PHE A 284 -53.06 15.59 -11.42
N SER A 285 -51.80 15.51 -11.85
CA SER A 285 -50.65 16.05 -11.12
C SER A 285 -50.20 17.37 -11.77
N ILE A 286 -49.45 18.20 -11.04
CA ILE A 286 -48.93 19.47 -11.56
C ILE A 286 -47.43 19.53 -11.25
N ASP A 287 -46.61 19.27 -12.27
CA ASP A 287 -45.19 19.05 -12.10
C ASP A 287 -44.33 19.82 -13.11
N GLY A 288 -43.02 19.88 -12.84
CA GLY A 288 -42.05 20.35 -13.81
C GLY A 288 -41.94 19.40 -15.01
N ALA A 289 -41.63 19.93 -16.19
CA ALA A 289 -41.54 19.13 -17.43
C ALA A 289 -40.49 18.00 -17.40
N LYS A 290 -39.62 17.96 -16.39
CA LYS A 290 -38.58 16.93 -16.19
C LYS A 290 -38.84 16.01 -14.99
N THR A 291 -39.92 16.23 -14.24
CA THR A 291 -40.30 15.37 -13.11
C THR A 291 -40.66 13.98 -13.64
N ARG A 292 -40.27 12.94 -12.90
CA ARG A 292 -40.53 11.52 -13.24
C ARG A 292 -41.21 10.75 -12.10
N ASP A 293 -41.05 11.27 -10.90
CA ASP A 293 -41.56 10.83 -9.61
C ASP A 293 -42.81 11.66 -9.26
N PHE A 294 -43.99 11.20 -9.66
CA PHE A 294 -45.26 11.86 -9.36
C PHE A 294 -45.78 11.38 -8.00
N ASP A 295 -45.46 12.12 -6.94
CA ASP A 295 -45.81 11.74 -5.57
C ASP A 295 -47.23 12.16 -5.17
N ASP A 296 -47.82 13.10 -5.89
CA ASP A 296 -49.13 13.65 -5.61
C ASP A 296 -50.03 13.83 -6.84
N ALA A 297 -51.33 13.73 -6.61
CA ALA A 297 -52.35 14.06 -7.60
C ALA A 297 -53.57 14.67 -6.92
N LEU A 298 -54.35 15.42 -7.70
CA LEU A 298 -55.50 16.17 -7.23
C LEU A 298 -56.75 15.77 -8.01
N THR A 299 -57.87 15.66 -7.30
CA THR A 299 -59.20 15.62 -7.91
C THR A 299 -60.07 16.69 -7.28
N VAL A 300 -60.75 17.48 -8.11
CA VAL A 300 -61.64 18.55 -7.68
C VAL A 300 -63.03 18.28 -8.20
N TYR A 301 -64.02 18.20 -7.32
CA TYR A 301 -65.41 17.99 -7.70
C TYR A 301 -66.38 18.70 -6.76
N ASN A 302 -67.58 18.96 -7.24
CA ASN A 302 -68.62 19.62 -6.44
C ASN A 302 -69.15 18.64 -5.39
N TRP A 303 -69.07 19.00 -4.11
CA TRP A 303 -69.76 18.30 -3.03
C TRP A 303 -71.25 18.59 -3.04
N ASN A 304 -71.60 19.86 -3.30
CA ASN A 304 -72.96 20.34 -3.53
C ASN A 304 -72.93 21.62 -4.39
N THR A 305 -74.06 22.30 -4.53
CA THR A 305 -74.20 23.52 -5.35
C THR A 305 -73.37 24.71 -4.87
N THR A 306 -72.84 24.67 -3.64
CA THR A 306 -72.14 25.77 -2.98
C THR A 306 -70.75 25.40 -2.47
N SER A 307 -70.32 24.15 -2.63
CA SER A 307 -69.10 23.63 -2.03
C SER A 307 -68.38 22.67 -2.95
N ILE A 308 -67.07 22.79 -2.96
CA ILE A 308 -66.15 21.92 -3.70
C ILE A 308 -65.43 21.03 -2.68
N GLN A 309 -65.21 19.79 -3.05
CA GLN A 309 -64.30 18.89 -2.37
C GLN A 309 -63.01 18.75 -3.18
N LEU A 310 -61.88 18.87 -2.49
CA LEU A 310 -60.55 18.60 -3.00
C LEU A 310 -60.09 17.27 -2.41
N ALA A 311 -59.83 16.28 -3.26
CA ALA A 311 -59.13 15.08 -2.87
C ALA A 311 -57.66 15.23 -3.24
N VAL A 312 -56.78 15.01 -2.27
CA VAL A 312 -55.32 14.97 -2.44
C VAL A 312 -54.90 13.52 -2.33
N HIS A 313 -54.36 12.98 -3.42
CA HIS A 313 -53.86 11.61 -3.51
C HIS A 313 -52.35 11.68 -3.36
N ILE A 314 -51.78 10.89 -2.44
CA ILE A 314 -50.33 10.79 -2.23
C ILE A 314 -49.92 9.35 -2.50
N THR A 315 -48.80 9.16 -3.19
CA THR A 315 -48.25 7.83 -3.50
C THR A 315 -48.03 7.02 -2.23
N ASP A 316 -48.62 5.82 -2.18
CA ASP A 316 -48.58 4.95 -1.01
C ASP A 316 -47.30 4.10 -0.98
N LEU A 317 -46.18 4.74 -0.64
CA LEU A 317 -44.90 4.06 -0.46
C LEU A 317 -44.85 3.20 0.82
N SER A 318 -45.82 3.35 1.74
CA SER A 318 -45.83 2.65 3.03
C SER A 318 -45.94 1.13 2.86
N ARG A 319 -46.54 0.67 1.76
CA ARG A 319 -46.64 -0.75 1.37
C ARG A 319 -45.29 -1.35 0.96
N LEU A 320 -44.39 -0.54 0.43
CA LEU A 320 -43.10 -0.97 -0.11
C LEU A 320 -41.95 -0.73 0.89
N LEU A 321 -42.08 0.29 1.74
CA LEU A 321 -41.09 0.71 2.72
C LEU A 321 -41.46 0.28 4.14
N LEU A 322 -41.48 -1.04 4.37
CA LEU A 322 -41.80 -1.57 5.68
C LEU A 322 -40.63 -1.40 6.66
N PRO A 323 -40.87 -0.93 7.90
CA PRO A 323 -39.84 -0.82 8.93
C PRO A 323 -39.05 -2.12 9.13
N GLY A 324 -37.74 -1.99 9.32
CA GLY A 324 -36.84 -3.14 9.50
C GLY A 324 -36.40 -3.84 8.21
N THR A 325 -36.92 -3.44 7.04
CA THR A 325 -36.44 -3.95 5.75
C THR A 325 -35.13 -3.27 5.33
N PRO A 326 -34.30 -3.92 4.49
CA PRO A 326 -33.09 -3.30 3.94
C PRO A 326 -33.37 -2.03 3.13
N LEU A 327 -34.54 -1.97 2.47
CA LEU A 327 -34.95 -0.80 1.70
C LEU A 327 -35.32 0.38 2.62
N PHE A 328 -36.02 0.11 3.73
CA PHE A 328 -36.32 1.13 4.75
C PHE A 328 -35.05 1.68 5.39
N ALA A 329 -34.11 0.81 5.80
CA ALA A 329 -32.83 1.23 6.38
C ALA A 329 -32.01 2.11 5.40
N LEU A 330 -32.06 1.80 4.10
CA LEU A 330 -31.41 2.60 3.07
C LEU A 330 -32.09 3.96 2.89
N ALA A 331 -33.42 4.00 2.86
CA ALA A 331 -34.19 5.25 2.78
C ALA A 331 -33.90 6.14 4.00
N GLU A 332 -33.89 5.55 5.21
CA GLU A 332 -33.55 6.24 6.47
C GLU A 332 -32.12 6.80 6.44
N GLN A 333 -31.14 6.02 5.95
CA GLN A 333 -29.76 6.48 5.79
C GLN A 333 -29.65 7.68 4.84
N ARG A 334 -30.48 7.74 3.78
CA ARG A 334 -30.45 8.81 2.78
C ARG A 334 -31.27 10.03 3.18
N ILE A 335 -32.30 9.86 4.00
CA ILE A 335 -33.22 10.89 4.51
C ILE A 335 -34.10 11.51 3.43
N SER A 336 -33.55 11.92 2.28
CA SER A 336 -34.27 12.56 1.19
C SER A 336 -33.55 12.39 -0.16
N SER A 337 -34.27 12.63 -1.25
CA SER A 337 -33.68 12.75 -2.59
C SER A 337 -32.88 14.05 -2.68
N ILE A 338 -31.71 14.01 -3.32
CA ILE A 338 -30.85 15.19 -3.49
C ILE A 338 -30.87 15.62 -4.94
N TYR A 339 -31.35 16.83 -5.18
CA TYR A 339 -31.42 17.44 -6.51
C TYR A 339 -30.26 18.42 -6.65
N THR A 340 -29.35 18.13 -7.59
CA THR A 340 -28.25 19.02 -7.97
C THR A 340 -28.48 19.53 -9.39
N PRO A 341 -27.84 20.64 -9.81
CA PRO A 341 -27.92 21.09 -11.20
C PRO A 341 -27.48 20.04 -12.24
N ASP A 342 -26.62 19.10 -11.84
CA ASP A 342 -26.03 18.09 -12.72
C ASP A 342 -26.79 16.76 -12.70
N ALA A 343 -27.42 16.40 -11.59
CA ALA A 343 -27.97 15.07 -11.35
C ALA A 343 -28.97 15.03 -10.20
N VAL A 344 -29.83 14.02 -10.21
CA VAL A 344 -30.71 13.64 -9.10
C VAL A 344 -30.15 12.38 -8.44
N TYR A 345 -30.10 12.40 -7.11
CA TYR A 345 -29.73 11.25 -6.28
C TYR A 345 -30.96 10.82 -5.49
N PRO A 346 -31.76 9.87 -6.00
CA PRO A 346 -33.04 9.56 -5.39
C PRO A 346 -32.86 8.86 -4.05
N MET A 347 -33.77 9.13 -3.11
CA MET A 347 -33.84 8.43 -1.83
C MET A 347 -34.04 6.93 -2.03
N LEU A 348 -34.90 6.59 -3.00
CA LEU A 348 -35.27 5.22 -3.34
C LEU A 348 -34.64 4.80 -4.68
N PRO A 349 -34.49 3.49 -4.93
CA PRO A 349 -34.10 2.99 -6.24
C PRO A 349 -35.01 3.55 -7.34
N GLU A 350 -34.44 3.95 -8.49
CA GLU A 350 -35.20 4.54 -9.61
C GLU A 350 -36.35 3.65 -10.09
N ALA A 351 -36.16 2.32 -10.03
CA ALA A 351 -37.19 1.36 -10.39
C ALA A 351 -38.44 1.45 -9.51
N LEU A 352 -38.32 1.89 -8.26
CA LEU A 352 -39.44 2.12 -7.35
C LEU A 352 -39.98 3.55 -7.43
N SER A 353 -39.11 4.52 -7.72
CA SER A 353 -39.48 5.94 -7.76
C SER A 353 -40.23 6.34 -9.05
N ASN A 354 -39.92 5.70 -10.19
CA ASN A 354 -40.41 6.13 -11.51
C ASN A 354 -41.47 5.20 -12.14
N ASN A 355 -41.67 3.99 -11.61
CA ASN A 355 -42.37 2.91 -12.32
C ASN A 355 -43.35 2.09 -11.44
N VAL A 356 -43.74 2.57 -10.26
CA VAL A 356 -44.64 1.84 -9.34
C VAL A 356 -45.86 2.65 -8.98
#